data_AF-A0A367JRB4-F1
#
_entry.id   AF-A0A367JRB4-F1
#
_cell.length_a   1.000
_cell.length_b   1.000
_cell.length_c   1.000
_cell.angle_alpha   90.00
_cell.angle_beta   90.00
_cell.angle_gamma   90.00
#
_symmetry.space_group_name_H-M   'P 1'
#
loop_
_entity.id
_entity.type
_entity.pdbx_description
1 polymer ?
#
loop_
_entity_poly.entity_id
_entity_poly.type
_entity_poly.pdbx_seq_one_letter_code
_entity_poly.pdbx_strand_id
1 'polypeptide(L)'
;AIEQYEHALMTCPLSFPTERAIYFSNMAACHMKQDKYKEAKEKCTQALKSDPTYSKALLRRAQANEKLATYSALSDALEDYKQLKTMALNDRYTLNECDRAQRELPEKIKSQMNKEKEEMMGKLKEVGNTLLGKFGLSTDNFQFSQDPSGTGGYSVNFVNK
;
A
#
# COMPACT_ATOMS: atom_id res chain seq x y z
N ALA A 1 -3.74 -27.65 -4.66
CA ALA A 1 -3.13 -26.66 -5.56
C ALA A 1 -1.98 -25.90 -4.89
N ILE A 2 -2.22 -25.11 -3.83
CA ILE A 2 -1.16 -24.37 -3.12
C ILE A 2 -0.08 -25.31 -2.57
N GLU A 3 -0.47 -26.37 -1.86
CA GLU A 3 0.44 -27.40 -1.31
C GLU A 3 1.34 -28.05 -2.38
N GLN A 4 0.81 -28.24 -3.59
CA GLN A 4 1.59 -28.81 -4.70
C GLN A 4 2.69 -27.86 -5.18
N TYR A 5 2.42 -26.55 -5.20
CA TYR A 5 3.44 -25.55 -5.50
C TYR A 5 4.47 -25.42 -4.39
N GLU A 6 4.08 -25.61 -3.13
CA GLU A 6 5.02 -25.64 -2.00
C GLU A 6 5.97 -26.84 -2.11
N HIS A 7 5.44 -28.03 -2.40
CA HIS A 7 6.27 -29.20 -2.66
C HIS A 7 7.21 -28.98 -3.86
N ALA A 8 6.70 -28.39 -4.95
CA ALA A 8 7.52 -28.05 -6.12
C ALA A 8 8.67 -27.10 -5.75
N LEU A 9 8.42 -26.08 -4.92
CA LEU A 9 9.45 -25.14 -4.45
C LEU A 9 10.51 -25.79 -3.56
N MET A 10 10.16 -26.83 -2.80
CA MET A 10 11.11 -27.61 -2.00
C MET A 10 12.07 -28.41 -2.88
N THR A 11 11.55 -28.97 -3.97
CA THR A 11 12.35 -29.75 -4.93
C THR A 11 13.10 -28.89 -5.95
N CYS A 12 12.66 -27.65 -6.17
CA CYS A 12 13.21 -26.76 -7.18
C CYS A 12 14.49 -26.08 -6.66
N PRO A 13 15.67 -26.31 -7.28
CA PRO A 13 16.91 -25.71 -6.83
C PRO A 13 16.88 -24.18 -6.90
N LEU A 14 17.64 -23.52 -6.02
CA LEU A 14 17.74 -22.05 -5.98
C LEU A 14 18.36 -21.44 -7.24
N SER A 15 19.04 -22.24 -8.05
CA SER A 15 19.61 -21.85 -9.35
C SER A 15 18.58 -21.64 -10.46
N PHE A 16 17.29 -21.93 -10.20
CA PHE A 16 16.19 -21.78 -11.16
C PHE A 16 15.24 -20.64 -10.74
N PRO A 17 15.68 -19.37 -10.82
CA PRO A 17 14.92 -18.24 -10.31
C PRO A 17 13.58 -18.03 -11.05
N THR A 18 13.55 -18.25 -12.36
CA THR A 18 12.36 -18.06 -13.19
C THR A 18 11.26 -19.07 -12.85
N GLU A 19 11.60 -20.35 -12.69
CA GLU A 19 10.68 -21.42 -12.32
C GLU A 19 10.11 -21.19 -10.93
N ARG A 20 10.97 -20.78 -9.99
CA ARG A 20 10.53 -20.41 -8.63
C ARG A 20 9.57 -19.23 -8.66
N ALA A 21 9.84 -18.20 -9.47
CA ALA A 21 8.94 -17.08 -9.67
C ALA A 21 7.57 -17.52 -10.23
N ILE A 22 7.54 -18.47 -11.16
CA ILE A 22 6.32 -19.07 -11.70
C ILE A 22 5.51 -19.76 -10.59
N TYR A 23 6.14 -20.58 -9.74
CA TYR A 23 5.43 -21.26 -8.64
C TYR A 23 4.83 -20.26 -7.65
N PHE A 24 5.61 -19.26 -7.21
CA PHE A 24 5.10 -18.22 -6.33
C PHE A 24 3.95 -17.42 -6.96
N SER A 25 4.05 -17.08 -8.25
CA SER A 25 3.00 -16.38 -8.99
C SER A 25 1.71 -17.22 -9.12
N ASN A 26 1.83 -18.53 -9.30
CA ASN A 26 0.69 -19.43 -9.33
C ASN A 26 0.03 -19.55 -7.95
N MET A 27 0.81 -19.63 -6.87
CA MET A 27 0.27 -19.57 -5.50
C MET A 27 -0.47 -18.26 -5.25
N ALA A 28 0.09 -17.13 -5.70
CA ALA A 28 -0.59 -15.84 -5.61
C ALA A 28 -1.92 -15.84 -6.38
N ALA A 29 -1.97 -16.48 -7.56
CA ALA A 29 -3.22 -16.65 -8.31
C ALA A 29 -4.27 -17.45 -7.54
N CYS A 30 -3.86 -18.50 -6.84
CA CYS A 30 -4.75 -19.26 -5.96
C CYS A 30 -5.29 -18.39 -4.81
N HIS A 31 -4.44 -17.59 -4.16
CA HIS A 31 -4.84 -16.68 -3.10
C HIS A 31 -5.79 -15.57 -3.60
N MET A 32 -5.54 -15.02 -4.79
CA MET A 32 -6.46 -14.04 -5.42
C MET A 32 -7.87 -14.61 -5.61
N LYS A 33 -7.99 -15.89 -6.04
CA LYS A 33 -9.28 -16.57 -6.18
C LYS A 33 -9.98 -16.86 -4.86
N GLN A 34 -9.26 -16.81 -3.73
CA GLN A 34 -9.79 -17.00 -2.38
C GLN A 34 -10.03 -15.66 -1.66
N ASP A 35 -9.90 -14.52 -2.37
CA ASP A 35 -9.94 -13.17 -1.80
C ASP A 35 -8.92 -12.92 -0.67
N LYS A 36 -7.86 -13.73 -0.63
CA LYS A 36 -6.73 -13.63 0.32
C LYS A 36 -5.66 -12.69 -0.23
N TYR A 37 -5.99 -11.41 -0.33
CA TYR A 37 -5.16 -10.43 -1.04
C TYR A 37 -3.80 -10.14 -0.36
N LYS A 38 -3.71 -10.26 0.97
CA LYS A 38 -2.44 -10.08 1.70
C LYS A 38 -1.45 -11.19 1.36
N GLU A 39 -1.94 -12.43 1.37
CA GLU A 39 -1.16 -13.61 1.02
C GLU A 39 -0.80 -13.62 -0.46
N ALA A 40 -1.70 -13.18 -1.34
CA ALA A 40 -1.41 -12.99 -2.75
C ALA A 40 -0.27 -11.97 -2.97
N LYS A 41 -0.32 -10.80 -2.30
CA LYS A 41 0.74 -9.79 -2.33
C LYS A 41 2.09 -10.37 -1.90
N GLU A 42 2.10 -11.14 -0.80
CA GLU A 42 3.31 -11.74 -0.26
C GLU A 42 3.92 -12.75 -1.25
N LYS A 43 3.10 -13.64 -1.82
CA LYS A 43 3.57 -14.61 -2.82
C LYS A 43 4.06 -13.92 -4.10
N CYS A 44 3.39 -12.87 -4.59
CA CYS A 44 3.92 -12.07 -5.70
C CYS A 44 5.25 -11.40 -5.34
N THR A 45 5.42 -10.94 -4.10
CA THR A 45 6.67 -10.31 -3.65
C THR A 45 7.81 -11.33 -3.62
N GLN A 46 7.54 -12.58 -3.21
CA GLN A 46 8.51 -13.68 -3.30
C GLN A 46 8.85 -14.04 -4.76
N ALA A 47 7.85 -14.02 -5.65
CA ALA A 47 8.09 -14.21 -7.08
C ALA A 47 9.03 -13.13 -7.64
N LEU A 48 8.78 -11.86 -7.31
CA LEU A 48 9.58 -10.72 -7.80
C LEU A 48 10.96 -10.61 -7.17
N LYS A 49 11.19 -11.22 -5.98
CA LYS A 49 12.54 -11.42 -5.44
C LYS A 49 13.35 -12.41 -6.27
N SER A 50 12.69 -13.39 -6.89
CA SER A 50 13.35 -14.39 -7.74
C SER A 50 13.52 -13.87 -9.16
N ASP A 51 12.48 -13.26 -9.73
CA ASP A 51 12.51 -12.60 -11.05
C ASP A 51 11.79 -11.24 -10.98
N PRO A 52 12.53 -10.12 -10.86
CA PRO A 52 11.97 -8.77 -10.78
C PRO A 52 11.21 -8.33 -12.04
N THR A 53 11.44 -9.02 -13.17
CA THR A 53 10.83 -8.71 -14.47
C THR A 53 9.63 -9.61 -14.77
N TYR A 54 9.15 -10.37 -13.79
CA TYR A 54 8.04 -11.28 -14.04
C TYR A 54 6.69 -10.54 -14.11
N SER A 55 6.27 -10.21 -15.32
CA SER A 55 5.08 -9.39 -15.59
C SER A 55 3.79 -9.90 -14.94
N LYS A 56 3.56 -11.22 -14.91
CA LYS A 56 2.37 -11.81 -14.26
C LYS A 56 2.36 -11.59 -12.75
N ALA A 57 3.54 -11.60 -12.11
CA ALA A 57 3.65 -11.35 -10.68
C ALA A 57 3.44 -9.87 -10.35
N LEU A 58 4.00 -8.95 -11.15
CA LEU A 58 3.76 -7.51 -11.03
C LEU A 58 2.27 -7.19 -11.16
N LEU A 59 1.61 -7.68 -12.22
CA LEU A 59 0.19 -7.39 -12.46
C LEU A 59 -0.67 -7.89 -11.31
N ARG A 60 -0.42 -9.11 -10.85
CA ARG A 60 -1.19 -9.69 -9.76
C ARG A 60 -0.92 -9.00 -8.43
N ARG A 61 0.31 -8.52 -8.17
CA ARG A 61 0.64 -7.74 -6.98
C ARG A 61 -0.09 -6.40 -6.99
N ALA A 62 -0.12 -5.73 -8.14
CA ALA A 62 -0.86 -4.49 -8.33
C ALA A 62 -2.36 -4.69 -8.06
N GLN A 63 -2.97 -5.73 -8.64
CA GLN A 63 -4.38 -6.06 -8.42
C GLN A 63 -4.68 -6.41 -6.96
N ALA A 64 -3.81 -7.20 -6.30
CA ALA A 64 -3.97 -7.52 -4.88
C ALA A 64 -3.89 -6.26 -4.01
N ASN A 65 -2.95 -5.36 -4.31
CA ASN A 65 -2.78 -4.10 -3.62
C ASN A 65 -3.98 -3.16 -3.82
N GLU A 66 -4.58 -3.08 -5.01
CA GLU A 66 -5.82 -2.35 -5.25
C GLU A 66 -6.98 -2.87 -4.38
N LYS A 67 -7.05 -4.20 -4.16
CA LYS A 67 -8.05 -4.82 -3.28
C LYS A 67 -7.81 -4.56 -1.80
N LEU A 68 -6.55 -4.37 -1.38
CA LEU A 68 -6.22 -3.99 0.00
C LEU A 68 -6.60 -2.54 0.34
N ALA A 69 -6.61 -1.66 -0.66
CA ALA A 69 -7.16 -0.30 -0.59
C ALA A 69 -6.60 0.59 0.54
N THR A 70 -5.42 0.29 1.08
CA THR A 70 -4.69 1.21 1.97
C THR A 70 -3.87 2.20 1.16
N TYR A 71 -3.51 3.34 1.74
CA TYR A 71 -2.67 4.35 1.08
C TYR A 71 -1.36 3.72 0.54
N SER A 72 -0.70 2.93 1.39
CA SER A 72 0.54 2.23 1.02
C SER A 72 0.33 1.21 -0.10
N ALA A 73 -0.72 0.40 -0.02
CA ALA A 73 -1.00 -0.61 -1.04
C ALA A 73 -1.35 0.04 -2.38
N LEU A 74 -2.20 1.08 -2.41
CA LEU A 74 -2.55 1.78 -3.64
C LEU A 74 -1.32 2.46 -4.29
N SER A 75 -0.41 2.98 -3.48
CA SER A 75 0.86 3.53 -3.94
C SER A 75 1.76 2.45 -4.56
N ASP A 76 1.91 1.31 -3.88
CA ASP A 76 2.63 0.15 -4.41
C ASP A 76 2.02 -0.35 -5.73
N ALA A 77 0.68 -0.39 -5.83
CA ALA A 77 -0.02 -0.80 -7.05
C ALA A 77 0.28 0.12 -8.24
N LEU A 78 0.26 1.43 -8.02
CA LEU A 78 0.56 2.39 -9.07
C LEU A 78 2.00 2.23 -9.59
N GLU A 79 2.95 1.94 -8.69
CA GLU A 79 4.34 1.70 -9.09
C GLU A 79 4.49 0.42 -9.92
N ASP A 80 3.82 -0.66 -9.52
CA ASP A 80 3.80 -1.92 -10.29
C ASP A 80 3.23 -1.71 -11.71
N TYR A 81 2.14 -0.95 -11.85
CA TYR A 81 1.56 -0.64 -13.15
C TYR A 81 2.46 0.24 -14.02
N LYS A 82 3.18 1.20 -13.42
CA LYS A 82 4.19 2.00 -14.13
C LYS A 82 5.32 1.12 -14.63
N GLN A 83 5.84 0.23 -13.79
CA GLN A 83 6.87 -0.72 -14.19
C GLN A 83 6.38 -1.62 -15.33
N LEU A 84 5.17 -2.18 -15.24
CA LEU A 84 4.59 -2.98 -16.32
C LEU A 84 4.49 -2.22 -17.64
N LYS A 85 4.15 -0.93 -17.60
CA LYS A 85 4.01 -0.10 -18.80
C LYS A 85 5.35 0.08 -19.53
N THR A 86 6.48 0.01 -18.83
CA THR A 86 7.82 0.13 -19.44
C THR A 86 8.34 -1.17 -20.04
N MET A 87 7.74 -2.32 -19.73
CA MET A 87 8.26 -3.65 -20.07
C MET A 87 7.96 -4.14 -21.51
N ALA A 88 7.63 -3.26 -22.45
CA ALA A 88 7.33 -3.61 -23.85
C ALA A 88 6.38 -4.83 -24.01
N LEU A 89 5.29 -4.85 -23.23
CA LEU A 89 4.35 -5.96 -23.18
C LEU A 89 3.47 -6.03 -24.44
N ASN A 90 3.23 -7.24 -24.95
CA ASN A 90 2.27 -7.50 -26.04
C ASN A 90 0.86 -7.87 -25.55
N ASP A 91 0.61 -7.81 -24.24
CA ASP A 91 -0.70 -8.16 -23.67
C ASP A 91 -1.61 -6.94 -23.54
N ARG A 92 -2.65 -6.87 -24.38
CA ARG A 92 -3.61 -5.76 -24.40
C ARG A 92 -4.36 -5.59 -23.08
N TYR A 93 -4.67 -6.70 -22.40
CA TYR A 93 -5.36 -6.65 -21.11
C TYR A 93 -4.50 -5.90 -20.08
N THR A 94 -3.24 -6.31 -19.90
CA THR A 94 -2.31 -5.65 -18.99
C THR A 94 -2.11 -4.18 -19.33
N LEU A 95 -1.95 -3.83 -20.61
CA LEU A 95 -1.77 -2.43 -21.02
C LEU A 95 -2.98 -1.56 -20.67
N ASN A 96 -4.20 -2.06 -20.87
CA ASN A 96 -5.42 -1.37 -20.50
C ASN A 96 -5.54 -1.19 -18.97
N GLU A 97 -5.17 -2.20 -18.19
CA GLU A 97 -5.11 -2.10 -16.74
C GLU A 97 -4.11 -1.04 -16.28
N CYS A 98 -2.92 -0.97 -16.89
CA CYS A 98 -1.94 0.07 -16.59
C CYS A 98 -2.50 1.48 -16.88
N ASP A 99 -3.16 1.67 -18.03
CA ASP A 99 -3.71 2.98 -18.42
C ASP A 99 -4.88 3.40 -17.52
N ARG A 100 -5.74 2.46 -17.13
CA ARG A 100 -6.79 2.68 -16.14
C ARG A 100 -6.18 3.09 -14.80
N ALA A 101 -5.22 2.31 -14.31
CA ALA A 101 -4.62 2.51 -13.00
C ALA A 101 -3.89 3.86 -12.90
N GLN A 102 -3.16 4.25 -13.93
CA GLN A 102 -2.48 5.55 -13.96
C GLN A 102 -3.45 6.75 -13.93
N ARG A 103 -4.67 6.57 -14.45
CA ARG A 103 -5.72 7.60 -14.40
C ARG A 103 -6.44 7.65 -13.06
N GLU A 104 -6.77 6.49 -12.50
CA GLU A 104 -7.66 6.39 -11.34
C GLU A 104 -6.94 6.37 -9.99
N LEU A 105 -5.79 5.71 -9.89
CA LEU A 105 -5.11 5.53 -8.61
C LEU A 105 -4.60 6.84 -7.98
N PRO A 106 -4.13 7.86 -8.71
CA PRO A 106 -3.64 9.08 -8.07
C PRO A 106 -4.66 9.75 -7.13
N GLU A 107 -5.91 9.89 -7.58
CA GLU A 107 -6.98 10.47 -6.74
C GLU A 107 -7.39 9.53 -5.59
N LYS A 108 -7.45 8.22 -5.83
CA LYS A 108 -7.71 7.23 -4.78
C LYS A 108 -6.63 7.26 -3.69
N ILE A 109 -5.36 7.35 -4.08
CA ILE A 109 -4.21 7.45 -3.17
C ILE A 109 -4.33 8.72 -2.33
N LYS A 110 -4.60 9.88 -2.96
CA LYS A 110 -4.74 11.16 -2.26
C LYS A 110 -5.90 11.13 -1.26
N SER A 111 -7.05 10.58 -1.66
CA SER A 111 -8.21 10.44 -0.79
C SER A 111 -7.91 9.55 0.42
N GLN A 112 -7.32 8.37 0.18
CA GLN A 112 -6.99 7.43 1.24
C GLN A 112 -5.89 7.96 2.17
N MET A 113 -4.92 8.70 1.64
CA MET A 113 -3.89 9.39 2.43
C MET A 113 -4.51 10.39 3.40
N ASN A 114 -5.44 11.23 2.93
CA ASN A 114 -6.11 12.21 3.78
C ASN A 114 -6.93 11.53 4.88
N LYS A 115 -7.66 10.46 4.53
CA LYS A 115 -8.46 9.68 5.48
C LYS A 115 -7.57 9.06 6.57
N GLU A 116 -6.51 8.37 6.20
CA GLU A 116 -5.59 7.75 7.18
C GLU A 116 -4.88 8.80 8.04
N LYS A 117 -4.58 9.99 7.49
CA LYS A 117 -4.03 11.13 8.24
C LYS A 117 -5.03 11.67 9.27
N GLU A 118 -6.29 11.84 8.90
CA GLU A 118 -7.34 12.28 9.82
C GLU A 118 -7.53 11.28 10.96
N GLU A 119 -7.60 9.98 10.66
CA GLU A 119 -7.69 8.92 11.65
C GLU A 119 -6.48 8.92 12.60
N MET A 120 -5.26 9.09 12.07
CA MET A 120 -4.04 9.18 12.88
C MET A 120 -4.06 10.42 13.78
N MET A 121 -4.44 11.58 13.26
CA MET A 121 -4.56 12.81 14.05
C MET A 121 -5.61 12.67 15.17
N GLY A 122 -6.74 12.00 14.89
CA GLY A 122 -7.75 11.68 15.89
C GLY A 122 -7.18 10.83 17.04
N LYS A 123 -6.45 9.75 16.71
CA LYS A 123 -5.78 8.90 17.72
C LYS A 123 -4.74 9.67 18.53
N LEU A 124 -3.96 10.54 17.88
CA LEU A 124 -2.98 11.39 18.58
C LEU A 124 -3.66 12.36 19.55
N LYS A 125 -4.79 12.95 19.17
CA LYS A 125 -5.61 13.78 20.07
C LYS A 125 -6.15 12.97 21.24
N GLU A 126 -6.65 11.76 21.00
CA GLU A 126 -7.16 10.87 22.05
C GLU A 126 -6.07 10.52 23.08
N VAL A 127 -4.87 10.16 22.60
CA VAL A 127 -3.71 9.90 23.47
C VAL A 127 -3.34 11.16 24.26
N GLY A 128 -3.28 12.32 23.60
CA GLY A 128 -3.01 13.60 24.25
C GLY A 128 -4.04 13.94 25.33
N ASN A 129 -5.33 13.79 25.03
CA ASN A 129 -6.44 14.01 25.96
C ASN A 129 -6.45 13.01 27.12
N THR A 130 -6.02 11.76 26.91
CA THR A 130 -5.89 10.77 27.98
C THR A 130 -4.82 11.18 28.99
N LEU A 131 -3.73 11.81 28.52
CA LEU A 131 -2.67 12.32 29.40
C LEU A 131 -3.06 13.65 30.06
N LEU A 132 -3.58 14.60 29.29
CA LEU A 132 -4.00 15.92 29.75
C LEU A 132 -5.21 15.85 30.69
N GLY A 133 -6.14 14.91 30.46
CA GLY A 133 -7.33 14.73 31.28
C GLY A 133 -7.01 14.39 32.73
N LYS A 134 -5.86 13.77 33.02
CA LYS A 134 -5.36 13.54 34.39
C LYS A 134 -5.09 14.84 35.15
N PHE A 135 -5.00 15.96 34.44
CA PHE A 135 -4.79 17.30 34.96
C PHE A 135 -6.01 18.21 34.72
N GLY A 136 -7.15 17.67 34.29
CA GLY A 136 -8.34 18.46 33.94
C GLY A 136 -8.21 19.24 32.62
N LEU A 137 -7.30 18.81 31.73
CA LEU A 137 -6.97 19.49 30.48
C LEU A 137 -7.34 18.66 29.25
N SER A 138 -7.38 19.32 28.08
CA SER A 138 -7.61 18.76 26.76
C SER A 138 -6.71 19.45 25.73
N THR A 139 -6.40 18.74 24.63
CA THR A 139 -5.74 19.30 23.45
C THR A 139 -6.52 20.48 22.86
N ASP A 140 -7.83 20.57 23.08
CA ASP A 140 -8.65 21.68 22.60
C ASP A 140 -8.49 22.95 23.44
N ASN A 141 -7.88 22.85 24.63
CA ASN A 141 -7.52 24.02 25.41
C ASN A 141 -6.35 24.80 24.80
N PHE A 142 -5.59 24.23 23.86
CA PHE A 142 -4.42 24.87 23.25
C PHE A 142 -4.76 25.33 21.83
N GLN A 143 -4.98 26.64 21.64
CA GLN A 143 -5.26 27.26 20.35
C GLN A 143 -4.00 27.88 19.76
N PHE A 144 -3.70 27.53 18.52
CA PHE A 144 -2.54 28.07 17.80
C PHE A 144 -2.97 29.27 16.94
N SER A 145 -2.25 30.38 17.05
CA SER A 145 -2.40 31.56 16.20
C SER A 145 -1.09 31.86 15.48
N GLN A 146 -1.17 32.10 14.18
CA GLN A 146 -0.02 32.48 13.36
C GLN A 146 0.22 34.00 13.47
N ASP A 147 1.46 34.42 13.65
CA ASP A 147 1.81 35.84 13.72
C ASP A 147 1.55 36.52 12.35
N PRO A 148 0.69 37.57 12.30
CA PRO A 148 0.37 38.27 11.06
C PRO A 148 1.55 39.04 10.45
N SER A 149 2.68 39.18 11.15
CA SER A 149 3.88 39.89 10.67
C SER A 149 4.65 39.17 9.56
N GLY A 150 4.27 37.94 9.17
CA GLY A 150 4.93 37.19 8.10
C GLY A 150 6.29 36.59 8.49
N THR A 151 6.71 36.71 9.75
CA THR A 151 7.96 36.16 10.30
C THR A 151 7.95 34.62 10.44
N GLY A 152 6.78 34.00 10.28
CA GLY A 152 6.59 32.55 10.44
C GLY A 152 6.45 32.09 11.90
N GLY A 153 6.36 33.02 12.86
CA GLY A 153 6.13 32.70 14.27
C GLY A 153 4.74 32.15 14.56
N TYR A 154 4.66 31.20 15.49
CA TYR A 154 3.41 30.64 16.03
C TYR A 154 3.31 30.97 17.51
N SER A 155 2.15 31.45 17.96
CA SER A 155 1.82 31.59 19.38
C SER A 155 0.77 30.55 19.78
N VAL A 156 0.90 30.02 21.00
CA VAL A 156 -0.05 29.07 21.59
C VAL A 156 -0.79 29.78 22.70
N ASN A 157 -2.10 29.92 22.55
CA ASN A 157 -2.98 30.46 23.57
C ASN A 157 -3.67 29.32 24.30
N PHE A 158 -3.70 29.39 25.62
CA PHE A 158 -4.47 28.47 26.44
C PHE A 158 -5.84 29.07 26.73
N VAL A 159 -6.90 28.33 26.41
CA VAL A 159 -8.29 28.71 26.67
C VAL A 159 -8.91 27.65 27.57
N ASN A 160 -9.25 28.04 28.79
CA ASN A 160 -10.00 27.20 29.71
C ASN A 160 -11.49 27.27 29.33
N LYS A 161 -12.14 26.12 29.10
CA LYS A 161 -13.60 26.05 28.89
C LYS A 161 -14.27 25.67 30.18
#